data_AF-A0A841B521-F1
#
_entry.id   AF-A0A841B521-F1
#
_cell.length_a   1.000
_cell.length_b   1.000
_cell.length_c   1.000
_cell.angle_alpha   90.00
_cell.angle_beta   90.00
_cell.angle_gamma   90.00
#
_symmetry.space_group_name_H-M   'P 1'
#
loop_
_entity.id
_entity.type
_entity.pdbx_description
1 polymer ?
#
loop_
_entity_poly.entity_id
_entity_poly.type
_entity_poly.pdbx_seq_one_letter_code
_entity_poly.pdbx_strand_id
1 'polypeptide(L)'
;MTVRAWLSGRPFDLEIVAHHFGDGDPAVISDEKDIYYLTSGHLDGLFDMGSQLFEAAKSELNLINGITRLLASEFQPVDLTGRFEHDGKQHAIVFAQAALGSLGGLTATAVATGANTGTPRPSPASSLLAAARKHPDATEVLALLSERTVTLNWFRLYKVFEIIRENVGGKNKLVEKNWKSRQEISAFTVSANSPHVSGGAARHARMPPGSPQQTMTIHEGRAMIADLLVSWLKWLAASE
;
A
#
# COMPACT_ATOMS: atom_id res chain seq x y z
N MET A 1 -21.60 0.58 -18.02
CA MET A 1 -20.27 0.98 -18.54
C MET A 1 -19.59 1.77 -17.44
N THR A 2 -18.28 1.62 -17.29
CA THR A 2 -17.56 2.03 -16.09
C THR A 2 -16.77 3.33 -16.28
N VAL A 3 -16.71 4.17 -15.25
CA VAL A 3 -15.83 5.34 -15.21
C VAL A 3 -14.37 4.89 -15.22
N ARG A 4 -13.55 5.54 -16.07
CA ARG A 4 -12.10 5.38 -16.12
C ARG A 4 -11.44 6.57 -15.45
N ALA A 5 -10.74 6.32 -14.34
CA ALA A 5 -9.92 7.32 -13.65
C ALA A 5 -8.44 7.11 -14.02
N TRP A 6 -7.87 8.01 -14.83
CA TRP A 6 -6.55 7.79 -15.43
C TRP A 6 -5.40 7.99 -14.43
N LEU A 7 -4.42 7.10 -14.49
CA LEU A 7 -3.31 7.02 -13.53
C LEU A 7 -1.99 7.55 -14.09
N SER A 8 -1.09 7.92 -13.19
CA SER A 8 0.28 8.32 -13.48
C SER A 8 1.24 7.77 -12.42
N GLY A 9 2.44 7.37 -12.84
CA GLY A 9 3.41 6.71 -11.98
C GLY A 9 4.66 6.34 -12.77
N ARG A 10 5.62 5.65 -12.14
CA ARG A 10 6.68 5.01 -12.92
C ARG A 10 6.05 3.83 -13.69
N PRO A 11 6.45 3.54 -14.94
CA PRO A 11 5.87 2.43 -15.71
C PRO A 11 5.85 1.10 -14.94
N PHE A 12 6.98 0.79 -14.28
CA PHE A 12 7.11 -0.40 -13.43
C PHE A 12 6.10 -0.45 -12.26
N ASP A 13 5.78 0.68 -11.62
CA ASP A 13 4.77 0.70 -10.54
C ASP A 13 3.35 0.49 -11.08
N LEU A 14 3.06 1.05 -12.26
CA LEU A 14 1.78 0.90 -12.94
C LEU A 14 1.53 -0.56 -13.35
N GLU A 15 2.57 -1.24 -13.85
CA GLU A 15 2.54 -2.68 -14.13
C GLU A 15 2.31 -3.52 -12.87
N ILE A 16 2.99 -3.20 -11.76
CA ILE A 16 2.80 -3.92 -10.48
C ILE A 16 1.36 -3.77 -9.97
N VAL A 17 0.82 -2.55 -9.95
CA VAL A 17 -0.56 -2.35 -9.45
C VAL A 17 -1.58 -3.02 -10.38
N ALA A 18 -1.39 -2.98 -11.70
CA ALA A 18 -2.23 -3.69 -12.66
C ALA A 18 -2.09 -5.21 -12.54
N HIS A 19 -0.91 -5.73 -12.20
CA HIS A 19 -0.74 -7.16 -11.91
C HIS A 19 -1.55 -7.58 -10.69
N HIS A 20 -1.59 -6.74 -9.64
CA HIS A 20 -2.31 -7.05 -8.41
C HIS A 20 -3.82 -6.81 -8.50
N PHE A 21 -4.26 -5.86 -9.32
CA PHE A 21 -5.65 -5.41 -9.46
C PHE A 21 -6.15 -5.47 -10.91
N GLY A 22 -5.65 -6.39 -11.73
CA GLY A 22 -6.05 -6.49 -13.15
C GLY A 22 -7.47 -7.01 -13.36
N ASP A 23 -8.08 -7.57 -12.32
CA ASP A 23 -9.44 -8.08 -12.29
C ASP A 23 -10.19 -7.68 -11.01
N GLY A 24 -11.51 -7.87 -11.02
CA GLY A 24 -12.39 -7.59 -9.89
C GLY A 24 -12.90 -6.14 -9.86
N ASP A 25 -13.31 -5.72 -8.66
CA ASP A 25 -13.81 -4.38 -8.38
C ASP A 25 -13.25 -3.89 -7.04
N PRO A 26 -12.32 -2.92 -7.02
CA PRO A 26 -11.80 -2.14 -8.15
C PRO A 26 -10.81 -2.91 -9.03
N ALA A 27 -10.61 -2.41 -10.25
CA ALA A 27 -9.58 -2.91 -11.19
C ALA A 27 -8.71 -1.79 -11.76
N VAL A 28 -7.45 -2.09 -12.05
CA VAL A 28 -6.49 -1.24 -12.74
C VAL A 28 -6.08 -1.91 -14.05
N ILE A 29 -6.42 -1.27 -15.17
CA ILE A 29 -6.33 -1.84 -16.51
C ILE A 29 -5.51 -0.90 -17.40
N SER A 30 -4.73 -1.46 -18.32
CA SER A 30 -4.09 -0.69 -19.41
C SER A 30 -4.94 -0.66 -20.67
N ASP A 31 -4.91 0.46 -21.40
CA ASP A 31 -5.40 0.50 -22.77
C ASP A 31 -4.37 -0.05 -23.77
N GLU A 32 -4.70 -0.03 -25.07
CA GLU A 32 -3.82 -0.49 -26.15
C GLU A 32 -2.50 0.30 -26.28
N LYS A 33 -2.36 1.42 -25.57
CA LYS A 33 -1.19 2.30 -25.57
C LYS A 33 -0.42 2.26 -24.25
N ASP A 34 -0.66 1.23 -23.43
CA ASP A 34 -0.07 1.08 -22.10
C ASP A 34 -0.36 2.26 -21.15
N ILE A 35 -1.52 2.92 -21.34
CA ILE A 35 -2.00 3.96 -20.43
C ILE A 35 -2.96 3.32 -19.44
N TYR A 36 -2.64 3.46 -18.16
CA TYR A 36 -3.35 2.78 -17.08
C TYR A 36 -4.48 3.65 -16.51
N TYR A 37 -5.58 3.01 -16.16
CA TYR A 37 -6.72 3.63 -15.50
C TYR A 37 -7.32 2.71 -14.43
N LEU A 38 -7.86 3.34 -13.38
CA LEU A 38 -8.67 2.70 -12.33
C LEU A 38 -10.14 2.69 -12.77
N THR A 39 -10.81 1.56 -12.57
CA THR A 39 -12.27 1.42 -12.65
C THR A 39 -12.80 0.86 -11.35
N SER A 40 -13.95 1.35 -10.89
CA SER A 40 -14.66 0.82 -9.73
C SER A 40 -16.14 1.08 -9.87
N GLY A 41 -16.98 0.10 -9.54
CA GLY A 41 -18.44 0.26 -9.63
C GLY A 41 -18.96 1.41 -8.75
N HIS A 42 -18.22 1.75 -7.69
CA HIS A 42 -18.51 2.89 -6.83
C HIS A 42 -18.38 4.25 -7.56
N LEU A 43 -17.51 4.36 -8.56
CA LEU A 43 -17.26 5.61 -9.29
C LEU A 43 -18.32 5.91 -10.35
N ASP A 44 -19.01 4.89 -10.84
CA ASP A 44 -19.95 5.01 -11.96
C ASP A 44 -21.11 5.96 -11.67
N GLY A 45 -21.60 5.95 -10.43
CA GLY A 45 -22.66 6.86 -9.98
C GLY A 45 -22.21 8.29 -9.68
N LEU A 46 -20.91 8.58 -9.76
CA LEU A 46 -20.33 9.85 -9.35
C LEU A 46 -19.82 10.70 -10.53
N PHE A 47 -19.92 10.23 -11.78
CA PHE A 47 -19.27 10.89 -12.93
C PHE A 47 -19.58 12.39 -13.06
N ASP A 48 -20.86 12.76 -12.90
CA ASP A 48 -21.30 14.16 -12.99
C ASP A 48 -21.01 14.97 -11.71
N MET A 49 -20.53 14.32 -10.64
CA MET A 49 -20.25 14.89 -9.32
C MET A 49 -18.75 15.16 -9.14
N GLY A 50 -18.15 15.98 -10.02
CA GLY A 50 -16.69 16.15 -10.15
C GLY A 50 -15.85 16.04 -8.87
N SER A 51 -16.07 16.91 -7.87
CA SER A 51 -15.28 16.84 -6.62
C SER A 51 -15.50 15.54 -5.83
N GLN A 52 -16.72 15.01 -5.80
CA GLN A 52 -17.02 13.75 -5.12
C GLN A 52 -16.40 12.56 -5.85
N LEU A 53 -16.43 12.58 -7.19
CA LEU A 53 -15.74 11.58 -8.02
C LEU A 53 -14.25 11.54 -7.72
N PHE A 54 -13.60 12.70 -7.67
CA PHE A 54 -12.18 12.77 -7.39
C PHE A 54 -11.83 12.24 -6.00
N GLU A 55 -12.55 12.68 -4.97
CA GLU A 55 -12.30 12.21 -3.59
C GLU A 55 -12.58 10.72 -3.44
N ALA A 56 -13.64 10.19 -4.08
CA ALA A 56 -13.92 8.76 -4.10
C ALA A 56 -12.80 7.97 -4.80
N ALA A 57 -12.38 8.41 -5.99
CA ALA A 57 -11.29 7.78 -6.73
C ALA A 57 -9.96 7.85 -5.98
N LYS A 58 -9.70 8.95 -5.27
CA LYS A 58 -8.48 9.14 -4.47
C LYS A 58 -8.48 8.22 -3.25
N SER A 59 -9.61 8.13 -2.56
CA SER A 59 -9.79 7.20 -1.44
C SER A 59 -9.57 5.75 -1.88
N GLU A 60 -10.15 5.38 -3.02
CA GLU A 60 -9.99 4.05 -3.62
C GLU A 60 -8.54 3.76 -3.99
N LEU A 61 -7.88 4.68 -4.70
CA LEU A 61 -6.49 4.53 -5.11
C LEU A 61 -5.53 4.47 -3.91
N ASN A 62 -5.82 5.17 -2.82
CA ASN A 62 -5.03 5.07 -1.59
C ASN A 62 -5.05 3.65 -1.02
N LEU A 63 -6.21 3.00 -0.95
CA LEU A 63 -6.29 1.62 -0.46
C LEU A 63 -5.54 0.65 -1.38
N ILE A 64 -5.69 0.82 -2.70
CA ILE A 64 -4.97 0.05 -3.73
C ILE A 64 -3.46 0.22 -3.57
N ASN A 65 -2.98 1.47 -3.45
CA ASN A 65 -1.57 1.78 -3.22
C ASN A 65 -1.05 1.14 -1.93
N GLY A 66 -1.85 1.18 -0.85
CA GLY A 66 -1.49 0.57 0.43
C GLY A 66 -1.32 -0.94 0.34
N ILE A 67 -2.26 -1.64 -0.30
CA ILE A 67 -2.18 -3.10 -0.53
C ILE A 67 -1.04 -3.45 -1.48
N THR A 68 -0.84 -2.68 -2.55
CA THR A 68 0.23 -2.94 -3.52
C THR A 68 1.60 -2.78 -2.85
N ARG A 69 1.79 -1.72 -2.05
CA ARG A 69 3.04 -1.51 -1.29
C ARG A 69 3.27 -2.57 -0.21
N LEU A 70 2.20 -3.12 0.34
CA LEU A 70 2.26 -4.24 1.28
C LEU A 70 2.79 -5.52 0.60
N LEU A 71 2.39 -5.77 -0.64
CA LEU A 71 2.73 -6.98 -1.38
C LEU A 71 4.03 -6.88 -2.19
N ALA A 72 4.40 -5.66 -2.62
CA ALA A 72 5.59 -5.38 -3.40
C ALA A 72 6.40 -4.25 -2.74
N SER A 73 7.54 -4.58 -2.14
CA SER A 73 8.32 -3.65 -1.29
C SER A 73 8.97 -2.49 -2.06
N GLU A 74 9.23 -2.71 -3.34
CA GLU A 74 9.86 -1.80 -4.30
C GLU A 74 8.85 -0.84 -4.96
N PHE A 75 7.56 -1.13 -4.82
CA PHE A 75 6.47 -0.33 -5.35
C PHE A 75 6.47 1.07 -4.73
N GLN A 76 6.27 2.07 -5.59
CA GLN A 76 5.94 3.43 -5.20
C GLN A 76 4.47 3.72 -5.56
N PRO A 77 3.70 4.33 -4.64
CA PRO A 77 2.32 4.71 -4.90
C PRO A 77 2.15 5.51 -6.20
N VAL A 78 1.11 5.18 -6.96
CA VAL A 78 0.74 5.86 -8.21
C VAL A 78 -0.34 6.92 -7.92
N ASP A 79 -0.49 7.91 -8.80
CA ASP A 79 -1.37 9.07 -8.62
C ASP A 79 -2.48 9.13 -9.66
N LEU A 80 -3.59 9.76 -9.30
CA LEU A 80 -4.61 10.18 -10.26
C LEU A 80 -4.07 11.35 -11.10
N THR A 81 -4.27 11.28 -12.41
CA THR A 81 -4.00 12.41 -13.32
C THR A 81 -5.01 13.56 -13.18
N GLY A 82 -6.16 13.30 -12.55
CA GLY A 82 -7.33 14.20 -12.56
C GLY A 82 -8.18 14.10 -13.82
N ARG A 83 -7.82 13.24 -14.79
CA ARG A 83 -8.63 12.93 -15.97
C ARG A 83 -9.55 11.75 -15.66
N PHE A 84 -10.83 11.93 -15.95
CA PHE A 84 -11.89 10.93 -15.85
C PHE A 84 -12.61 10.81 -17.20
N GLU A 85 -13.02 9.60 -17.54
CA GLU A 85 -13.75 9.33 -18.79
C GLU A 85 -14.93 8.39 -18.52
N HIS A 86 -16.07 8.68 -19.14
CA HIS A 86 -17.26 7.83 -19.14
C HIS A 86 -17.99 7.99 -20.48
N ASP A 87 -18.14 6.90 -21.23
CA ASP A 87 -18.88 6.89 -22.51
C ASP A 87 -18.41 7.98 -23.52
N GLY A 88 -17.09 8.13 -23.67
CA GLY A 88 -16.48 9.15 -24.53
C GLY A 88 -16.57 10.59 -24.02
N LYS A 89 -17.32 10.86 -22.94
CA LYS A 89 -17.31 12.13 -22.22
C LYS A 89 -16.09 12.18 -21.30
N GLN A 90 -15.43 13.33 -21.27
CA GLN A 90 -14.27 13.56 -20.43
C GLN A 90 -14.58 14.61 -19.35
N HIS A 91 -14.17 14.30 -18.12
CA HIS A 91 -14.11 15.25 -17.02
C HIS A 91 -12.64 15.42 -16.64
N ALA A 92 -12.11 16.63 -16.82
CA ALA A 92 -10.79 17.02 -16.33
C ALA A 92 -10.97 17.92 -15.11
N ILE A 93 -10.49 17.46 -13.96
CA ILE A 93 -10.53 18.27 -12.74
C ILE A 93 -9.17 18.93 -12.58
N VAL A 94 -9.12 20.24 -12.79
CA VAL A 94 -7.89 21.03 -12.63
C VAL A 94 -7.78 21.44 -11.16
N PHE A 95 -7.00 20.71 -10.37
CA PHE A 95 -6.55 21.21 -9.07
C PHE A 95 -5.25 21.99 -9.27
N ALA A 96 -5.22 23.23 -8.76
CA ALA A 96 -3.99 23.95 -8.53
C ALA A 96 -3.25 23.34 -7.32
N GLN A 97 -2.67 22.16 -7.50
CA GLN A 97 -1.57 21.69 -6.65
C GLN A 97 -0.38 21.50 -7.56
N ALA A 98 0.76 22.07 -7.16
CA ALA A 98 2.01 22.01 -7.90
C ALA A 98 2.42 20.54 -8.08
N ALA A 99 1.98 19.94 -9.19
CA ALA A 99 2.51 18.70 -9.69
C ALA A 99 3.95 18.98 -10.12
N LEU A 100 4.90 18.75 -9.22
CA LEU A 100 6.27 18.47 -9.61
C LEU A 100 6.28 17.09 -10.28
N GLY A 101 5.71 17.03 -11.48
CA GLY A 101 5.82 15.90 -12.38
C GLY A 101 7.22 15.92 -12.96
N SER A 102 8.11 15.09 -12.43
CA SER A 102 9.30 14.71 -13.18
C SER A 102 8.86 13.81 -14.33
N LEU A 103 8.67 14.40 -15.51
CA LEU A 103 8.64 13.69 -16.79
C LEU A 103 10.06 13.23 -17.11
N GLY A 104 10.56 12.26 -16.34
CA GLY A 104 11.78 11.53 -16.64
C GLY A 104 11.41 10.20 -17.30
N GLY A 105 11.23 10.20 -18.62
CA GLY A 105 11.14 8.97 -19.39
C GLY A 105 12.47 8.23 -19.32
N LEU A 106 12.59 7.29 -18.38
CA LEU A 106 13.63 6.27 -18.38
C LEU A 106 13.00 4.98 -18.91
N THR A 107 13.26 4.69 -20.18
CA THR A 107 13.05 3.35 -20.75
C THR A 107 14.07 2.41 -20.11
N ALA A 108 13.62 1.59 -19.17
CA ALA A 108 14.39 0.45 -18.68
C ALA A 108 13.97 -0.78 -19.47
N THR A 109 14.85 -1.27 -20.34
CA THR A 109 14.70 -2.59 -20.96
C THR A 109 15.01 -3.67 -19.92
N ALA A 110 13.97 -4.24 -19.32
CA ALA A 110 14.11 -5.43 -18.50
C ALA A 110 14.25 -6.66 -19.40
N VAL A 111 15.37 -7.38 -19.27
CA VAL A 111 15.54 -8.71 -19.87
C VAL A 111 14.89 -9.72 -18.93
N ALA A 112 13.74 -10.27 -19.33
CA ALA A 112 13.11 -11.38 -18.63
C ALA A 112 13.90 -12.67 -18.91
N THR A 113 14.73 -13.10 -17.96
CA THR A 113 15.26 -14.47 -17.96
C THR A 113 14.30 -15.39 -17.21
N GLY A 114 13.70 -16.33 -17.93
CA GLY A 114 13.13 -17.54 -17.34
C GLY A 114 11.62 -17.68 -17.53
N ALA A 115 11.24 -18.52 -18.50
CA ALA A 115 9.89 -18.99 -18.70
C ALA A 115 9.37 -19.78 -17.48
N ASN A 116 8.15 -19.48 -17.07
CA ASN A 116 7.21 -20.44 -16.48
C ASN A 116 5.79 -19.98 -16.81
N THR A 117 5.25 -20.49 -17.91
CA THR A 117 3.83 -20.38 -18.26
C THR A 117 3.02 -21.33 -17.38
N GLY A 118 2.82 -20.95 -16.12
CA GLY A 118 1.63 -21.33 -15.37
C GLY A 118 0.65 -20.17 -15.47
N THR A 119 -0.67 -20.43 -15.47
CA THR A 119 -1.65 -19.38 -15.23
C THR A 119 -1.24 -18.60 -13.98
N PRO A 120 -1.08 -17.26 -14.04
CA PRO A 120 -0.70 -16.49 -12.86
C PRO A 120 -1.67 -16.82 -11.73
N ARG A 121 -1.14 -17.26 -10.59
CA ARG A 121 -1.96 -17.42 -9.39
C ARG A 121 -2.64 -16.07 -9.13
N PRO A 122 -3.97 -16.03 -8.90
CA PRO A 122 -4.64 -14.78 -8.59
C PRO A 122 -3.94 -14.09 -7.43
N SER A 123 -3.62 -12.81 -7.62
CA SER A 123 -3.06 -11.97 -6.58
C SER A 123 -4.00 -11.98 -5.36
N PRO A 124 -3.49 -12.06 -4.11
CA PRO A 124 -4.35 -11.96 -2.94
C PRO A 124 -4.89 -10.53 -2.71
N ALA A 125 -4.44 -9.54 -3.49
CA ALA A 125 -4.71 -8.13 -3.27
C ALA A 125 -6.20 -7.80 -3.14
N SER A 126 -7.05 -8.28 -4.05
CA SER A 126 -8.50 -8.03 -4.00
C SER A 126 -9.16 -8.60 -2.74
N SER A 127 -8.73 -9.80 -2.31
CA SER A 127 -9.24 -10.41 -1.06
C SER A 127 -8.79 -9.65 0.18
N LEU A 128 -7.53 -9.19 0.22
CA LEU A 128 -7.00 -8.38 1.33
C LEU A 128 -7.65 -7.00 1.38
N LEU A 129 -7.89 -6.37 0.23
CA LEU A 129 -8.61 -5.10 0.12
C LEU A 129 -10.05 -5.24 0.64
N ALA A 130 -10.75 -6.30 0.23
CA ALA A 130 -12.11 -6.57 0.69
C ALA A 130 -12.19 -6.75 2.21
N ALA A 131 -11.22 -7.45 2.82
CA ALA A 131 -11.13 -7.60 4.26
C ALA A 131 -10.82 -6.26 4.95
N ALA A 132 -9.88 -5.48 4.41
CA ALA A 132 -9.52 -4.19 4.98
C ALA A 132 -10.69 -3.19 5.00
N ARG A 133 -11.52 -3.16 3.94
CA ARG A 133 -12.68 -2.24 3.85
C ARG A 133 -13.71 -2.42 4.95
N LYS A 134 -13.78 -3.61 5.54
CA LYS A 134 -14.74 -3.94 6.59
C LYS A 134 -14.27 -3.50 7.98
N HIS A 135 -13.02 -3.02 8.09
CA HIS A 135 -12.42 -2.65 9.36
C HIS A 135 -11.75 -1.26 9.29
N PRO A 136 -12.23 -0.24 10.05
CA PRO A 136 -11.71 1.12 9.96
C PRO A 136 -10.21 1.22 10.28
N ASP A 137 -9.74 0.46 11.27
CA ASP A 137 -8.30 0.48 11.60
C ASP A 137 -7.43 -0.15 10.50
N ALA A 138 -7.98 -1.07 9.70
CA ALA A 138 -7.27 -1.64 8.58
C ALA A 138 -7.17 -0.64 7.43
N THR A 139 -8.23 0.15 7.18
CA THR A 139 -8.17 1.24 6.19
C THR A 139 -7.22 2.35 6.62
N GLU A 140 -7.16 2.68 7.91
CA GLU A 140 -6.16 3.60 8.48
C GLU A 140 -4.73 3.11 8.22
N VAL A 141 -4.45 1.84 8.51
CA VAL A 141 -3.12 1.25 8.26
C VAL A 141 -2.74 1.30 6.79
N LEU A 142 -3.66 1.00 5.87
CA LEU A 142 -3.38 1.08 4.44
C LEU A 142 -3.12 2.52 3.98
N ALA A 143 -3.83 3.50 4.53
CA ALA A 143 -3.58 4.92 4.27
C ALA A 143 -2.18 5.36 4.75
N LEU A 144 -1.70 4.84 5.88
CA LEU A 144 -0.32 5.10 6.33
C LEU A 144 0.73 4.56 5.35
N LEU A 145 0.43 3.47 4.65
CA LEU A 145 1.28 2.86 3.64
C LEU A 145 1.18 3.53 2.27
N SER A 146 0.05 4.13 1.92
CA SER A 146 -0.21 4.63 0.56
C SER A 146 0.46 5.98 0.24
N GLU A 147 1.06 6.65 1.21
CA GLU A 147 1.60 7.99 1.01
C GLU A 147 2.93 7.98 0.24
N ARG A 148 2.91 8.61 -0.94
CA ARG A 148 4.02 8.65 -1.90
C ARG A 148 5.23 9.43 -1.39
N THR A 149 4.99 10.57 -0.76
CA THR A 149 6.04 11.52 -0.35
C THR A 149 6.77 11.09 0.92
N VAL A 150 6.26 10.06 1.62
CA VAL A 150 6.79 9.65 2.91
C VAL A 150 7.41 8.27 2.84
N THR A 151 8.70 8.24 3.17
CA THR A 151 9.44 6.99 3.39
C THR A 151 8.84 6.26 4.58
N LEU A 152 8.57 4.95 4.44
CA LEU A 152 8.19 4.09 5.57
C LEU A 152 9.36 3.98 6.54
N ASN A 153 9.43 4.92 7.47
CA ASN A 153 10.41 5.03 8.52
C ASN A 153 9.90 4.35 9.80
N TRP A 154 10.74 4.31 10.83
CA TRP A 154 10.40 3.70 12.11
C TRP A 154 9.13 4.26 12.75
N PHE A 155 8.87 5.56 12.61
CA PHE A 155 7.67 6.19 13.16
C PHE A 155 6.38 5.61 12.56
N ARG A 156 6.30 5.51 11.23
CA ARG A 156 5.12 4.93 10.55
C ARG A 156 4.98 3.43 10.80
N LEU A 157 6.09 2.69 10.68
CA LEU A 157 6.09 1.25 10.93
C LEU A 157 5.59 0.93 12.33
N TYR A 158 5.99 1.72 13.33
CA TYR A 158 5.55 1.50 14.69
C TYR A 158 4.07 1.86 14.89
N LYS A 159 3.54 2.90 14.24
CA LYS A 159 2.08 3.17 14.25
C LYS A 159 1.28 1.98 13.72
N VAL A 160 1.69 1.42 12.58
CA VAL A 160 1.07 0.21 12.02
C VAL A 160 1.13 -0.95 13.04
N PHE A 161 2.29 -1.17 13.64
CA PHE A 161 2.44 -2.18 14.70
C PHE A 161 1.50 -1.95 15.88
N GLU A 162 1.34 -0.72 16.35
CA GLU A 162 0.47 -0.37 17.48
C GLU A 162 -0.99 -0.68 17.18
N ILE A 163 -1.48 -0.25 16.01
CA ILE A 163 -2.85 -0.50 15.56
C ILE A 163 -3.14 -2.01 15.52
N ILE A 164 -2.28 -2.78 14.85
CA ILE A 164 -2.46 -4.24 14.74
C ILE A 164 -2.40 -4.90 16.11
N ARG A 165 -1.42 -4.53 16.94
CA ARG A 165 -1.24 -5.06 18.29
C ARG A 165 -2.49 -4.85 19.13
N GLU A 166 -3.07 -3.65 19.10
CA GLU A 166 -4.25 -3.32 19.91
C GLU A 166 -5.48 -4.09 19.45
N ASN A 167 -5.73 -4.15 18.14
CA ASN A 167 -6.84 -4.91 17.56
C ASN A 167 -6.78 -6.41 17.87
N VAL A 168 -5.58 -6.97 17.98
CA VAL A 168 -5.39 -8.40 18.27
C VAL A 168 -5.41 -8.71 19.77
N GLY A 169 -5.41 -7.69 20.65
CA GLY A 169 -5.40 -7.86 22.10
C GLY A 169 -4.00 -7.96 22.73
N GLY A 170 -2.98 -7.38 22.09
CA GLY A 170 -1.65 -7.19 22.65
C GLY A 170 -0.56 -8.13 22.08
N LYS A 171 0.69 -7.88 22.49
CA LYS A 171 1.87 -8.62 22.01
C LYS A 171 1.79 -10.12 22.29
N ASN A 172 1.21 -10.53 23.41
CA ASN A 172 1.05 -11.95 23.76
C ASN A 172 0.13 -12.66 22.76
N LYS A 173 -0.95 -12.00 22.31
CA LYS A 173 -1.87 -12.57 21.31
C LYS A 173 -1.23 -12.73 19.94
N LEU A 174 -0.34 -11.81 19.55
CA LEU A 174 0.46 -11.97 18.32
C LEU A 174 1.35 -13.23 18.37
N VAL A 175 1.93 -13.52 19.54
CA VAL A 175 2.77 -14.71 19.77
C VAL A 175 1.92 -15.98 19.82
N GLU A 176 0.80 -15.97 20.55
CA GLU A 176 -0.14 -17.10 20.64
C GLU A 176 -0.69 -17.51 19.26
N LYS A 177 -0.93 -16.54 18.38
CA LYS A 177 -1.33 -16.77 16.98
C LYS A 177 -0.19 -17.20 16.06
N ASN A 178 1.05 -17.27 16.57
CA ASN A 178 2.27 -17.54 15.81
C ASN A 178 2.49 -16.58 14.63
N TRP A 179 2.04 -15.33 14.75
CA TRP A 179 2.27 -14.31 13.71
C TRP A 179 3.65 -13.67 13.83
N LYS A 180 4.10 -13.44 15.08
CA LYS A 180 5.45 -12.97 15.40
C LYS A 180 5.92 -13.54 16.73
N SER A 181 7.20 -13.92 16.77
CA SER A 181 7.87 -14.33 18.00
C SER A 181 8.11 -13.16 18.95
N ARG A 182 8.36 -13.47 20.23
CA ARG A 182 8.75 -12.44 21.22
C ARG A 182 10.05 -11.74 20.81
N GLN A 183 10.97 -12.48 20.21
CA GLN A 183 12.26 -11.99 19.74
C GLN A 183 12.07 -10.99 18.58
N GLU A 184 11.28 -11.32 17.56
CA GLU A 184 10.99 -10.40 16.44
C GLU A 184 10.33 -9.11 16.93
N ILE A 185 9.32 -9.22 17.80
CA ILE A 185 8.64 -8.04 18.36
C ILE A 185 9.62 -7.19 19.18
N SER A 186 10.51 -7.81 19.95
CA SER A 186 11.53 -7.11 20.73
C SER A 186 12.54 -6.40 19.83
N ALA A 187 13.08 -7.10 18.83
CA ALA A 187 14.03 -6.57 17.86
C ALA A 187 13.44 -5.39 17.07
N PHE A 188 12.18 -5.51 16.61
CA PHE A 188 11.47 -4.40 15.98
C PHE A 188 11.31 -3.21 16.94
N THR A 189 10.81 -3.47 18.17
CA THR A 189 10.55 -2.41 19.16
C THR A 189 11.83 -1.65 19.50
N VAL A 190 12.94 -2.33 19.77
CA VAL A 190 14.19 -1.68 20.16
C VAL A 190 14.81 -0.92 19.00
N SER A 191 14.74 -1.45 17.78
CA SER A 191 15.27 -0.80 16.58
C SER A 191 14.46 0.45 16.22
N ALA A 192 13.14 0.41 16.36
CA ALA A 192 12.30 1.57 16.11
C ALA A 192 12.46 2.68 17.15
N ASN A 193 12.70 2.33 18.41
CA ASN A 193 12.63 3.27 19.53
C ASN A 193 13.99 3.83 19.97
N SER A 194 15.06 3.03 19.91
CA SER A 194 16.33 3.40 20.54
C SER A 194 17.25 4.20 19.59
N PRO A 195 17.66 5.44 19.95
CA PRO A 195 18.66 6.18 19.19
C PRO A 195 20.05 5.53 19.25
N HIS A 196 20.31 4.66 20.23
CA HIS A 196 21.54 3.86 20.26
C HIS A 196 21.57 2.73 19.23
N VAL A 197 20.42 2.38 18.65
CA VAL A 197 20.30 1.36 17.58
C VAL A 197 20.13 2.03 16.21
N SER A 198 19.17 2.95 16.09
CA SER A 198 18.81 3.56 14.79
C SER A 198 19.25 5.01 14.63
N GLY A 199 20.08 5.54 15.55
CA GLY A 199 20.56 6.91 15.50
C GLY A 199 19.40 7.92 15.46
N GLY A 200 19.54 8.95 14.62
CA GLY A 200 18.52 9.98 14.42
C GLY A 200 17.23 9.50 13.75
N ALA A 201 17.20 8.29 13.18
CA ALA A 201 15.98 7.72 12.60
C ALA A 201 15.05 7.09 13.64
N ALA A 202 15.53 6.87 14.87
CA ALA A 202 14.72 6.33 15.96
C ALA A 202 13.57 7.26 16.34
N ARG A 203 12.47 6.69 16.85
CA ARG A 203 11.29 7.44 17.30
C ARG A 203 11.56 8.33 18.51
N HIS A 204 12.44 7.90 19.39
CA HIS A 204 12.82 8.67 20.56
C HIS A 204 14.19 9.32 20.37
N ALA A 205 14.27 10.61 20.68
CA ALA A 205 15.53 11.35 20.66
C ALA A 205 16.49 10.94 21.79
N ARG A 206 15.96 10.43 22.91
CA ARG A 206 16.72 10.05 24.11
C ARG A 206 16.12 8.80 24.75
N MET A 207 16.95 7.81 25.01
CA MET A 207 16.66 6.63 25.82
C MET A 207 17.97 6.18 26.49
N PRO A 208 17.92 5.51 27.66
CA PRO A 208 19.10 4.87 28.21
C PRO A 208 19.70 3.84 27.24
N PRO A 209 21.04 3.71 27.16
CA PRO A 209 21.65 2.65 26.38
C PRO A 209 21.24 1.29 26.95
N GLY A 210 20.83 0.40 26.06
CA GLY A 210 20.52 -1.00 26.38
C GLY A 210 21.50 -1.94 25.67
N SER A 211 21.45 -3.22 26.02
CA SER A 211 22.17 -4.29 25.31
C SER A 211 21.15 -5.21 24.63
N PRO A 212 20.58 -4.80 23.47
CA PRO A 212 19.63 -5.64 22.77
C PRO A 212 20.30 -6.92 22.29
N GLN A 213 19.62 -8.05 22.45
CA GLN A 213 20.11 -9.35 21.94
C GLN A 213 20.01 -9.42 20.42
N GLN A 214 19.02 -8.74 19.83
CA GLN A 214 18.77 -8.68 18.41
C GLN A 214 18.25 -7.29 18.02
N THR A 215 18.58 -6.87 16.81
CA THR A 215 18.13 -5.63 16.18
C THR A 215 17.68 -5.91 14.75
N MET A 216 17.04 -4.92 14.13
CA MET A 216 16.59 -4.95 12.75
C MET A 216 17.05 -3.68 12.04
N THR A 217 17.50 -3.82 10.82
CA THR A 217 17.58 -2.73 9.85
C THR A 217 16.18 -2.23 9.49
N ILE A 218 16.09 -1.02 8.91
CA ILE A 218 14.80 -0.49 8.46
C ILE A 218 14.15 -1.38 7.38
N HIS A 219 14.95 -2.08 6.58
CA HIS A 219 14.46 -3.02 5.56
C HIS A 219 13.80 -4.24 6.22
N GLU A 220 14.47 -4.86 7.21
CA GLU A 220 13.90 -5.96 7.98
C GLU A 220 12.65 -5.53 8.77
N GLY A 221 12.64 -4.30 9.30
CA GLY A 221 11.47 -3.72 9.95
C GLY A 221 10.27 -3.59 9.01
N ARG A 222 10.49 -3.17 7.75
CA ARG A 222 9.43 -3.12 6.73
C ARG A 222 8.90 -4.50 6.41
N ALA A 223 9.79 -5.47 6.19
CA ALA A 223 9.40 -6.85 5.89
C ALA A 223 8.61 -7.49 7.05
N MET A 224 9.04 -7.27 8.28
CA MET A 224 8.35 -7.77 9.48
C MET A 224 6.93 -7.20 9.60
N ILE A 225 6.76 -5.89 9.37
CA ILE A 225 5.45 -5.23 9.42
C ILE A 225 4.55 -5.63 8.25
N ALA A 226 5.11 -5.81 7.05
CA ALA A 226 4.37 -6.30 5.90
C ALA A 226 3.79 -7.70 6.19
N ASP A 227 4.61 -8.63 6.67
CA ASP A 227 4.16 -9.98 7.02
C ASP A 227 3.12 -10.00 8.16
N LEU A 228 3.32 -9.15 9.18
CA LEU A 228 2.35 -9.00 10.27
C LEU A 228 1.01 -8.46 9.76
N LEU A 229 1.02 -7.45 8.89
CA LEU A 229 -0.19 -6.87 8.31
C LEU A 229 -0.92 -7.87 7.40
N VAL A 230 -0.20 -8.61 6.54
CA VAL A 230 -0.80 -9.69 5.75
C VAL A 230 -1.47 -10.73 6.64
N SER A 231 -0.82 -11.14 7.73
CA SER A 231 -1.39 -12.09 8.70
C SER A 231 -2.67 -11.56 9.34
N TRP A 232 -2.68 -10.29 9.73
CA TRP A 232 -3.86 -9.65 10.32
C TRP A 232 -5.02 -9.53 9.32
N LEU A 233 -4.77 -9.06 8.09
CA LEU A 233 -5.81 -8.93 7.06
C LEU A 233 -6.42 -10.29 6.68
N LYS A 234 -5.60 -11.34 6.59
CA LYS A 234 -6.10 -12.72 6.36
C LYS A 234 -6.98 -13.21 7.51
N TRP A 235 -6.63 -12.85 8.74
CA TRP A 235 -7.44 -13.22 9.89
C TRP A 235 -8.76 -12.45 9.95
N LEU A 236 -8.77 -11.17 9.60
CA LEU A 236 -10.01 -10.40 9.44
C LEU A 236 -10.92 -11.06 8.39
N ALA A 237 -10.36 -11.45 7.25
CA ALA A 237 -11.10 -12.12 6.19
C ALA A 237 -11.72 -13.47 6.61
N ALA A 238 -11.14 -14.15 7.60
CA ALA A 238 -11.55 -15.47 8.07
C ALA A 238 -12.41 -15.43 9.35
N SER A 239 -12.55 -14.26 10.00
CA SER A 239 -13.32 -14.10 11.24
C SER A 239 -14.73 -13.56 11.00
N GLU A 240 -15.16 -13.55 9.74
CA GLU A 240 -16.51 -13.21 9.27
C GLU A 240 -17.28 -14.48 8.89
#